data_AF-A0A7V9LH36-F1
#
_entry.id   AF-A0A7V9LH36-F1
#
_cell.length_a   1.000
_cell.length_b   1.000
_cell.length_c   1.000
_cell.angle_alpha   90.00
_cell.angle_beta   90.00
_cell.angle_gamma   90.00
#
_symmetry.space_group_name_H-M   'P 1'
#
loop_
_entity.id
_entity.type
_entity.pdbx_description
1 polymer ?
#
loop_
_entity_poly.entity_id
_entity_poly.type
_entity_poly.pdbx_seq_one_letter_code
_entity_poly.pdbx_strand_id
1 'polypeptide(L)'
;MAITSRRGRTRSIRLPARAGRNGTSRIEGPARLGRRTKDLWKRLTPADIAIIDHKNLDRIAAEELVGCDVRAVVNASPSSDGSYPNAGPLTLVRAGVPLIDVPGDAIFETLSDGERISIEGGKVIDREGNVVAEGRLLQVDELAAELDEQRRRIDRALHAFTENTMSHIREEGELLSGTIDFPDTRTVFRDKHCLIVVRGTD
;
A
#
# COMPACT_ATOMS: atom_id res chain seq x y z
N MET A 1 15.45 23.61 44.44
CA MET A 1 14.95 23.69 43.06
C MET A 1 16.16 23.46 42.14
N ALA A 2 16.40 22.22 41.71
CA ALA A 2 17.45 21.86 40.76
C ALA A 2 17.03 20.55 40.07
N ILE A 3 16.98 20.60 38.74
CA ILE A 3 16.31 19.66 37.85
C ILE A 3 17.27 18.51 37.52
N THR A 4 16.85 17.28 37.78
CA THR A 4 17.59 16.05 37.47
C THR A 4 17.45 15.70 35.99
N SER A 5 18.56 15.85 35.25
CA SER A 5 18.70 15.44 33.85
C SER A 5 18.87 13.91 33.76
N ARG A 6 17.80 13.19 33.38
CA ARG A 6 17.88 11.78 32.94
C ARG A 6 18.24 11.74 31.46
N ARG A 7 19.50 11.43 31.13
CA ARG A 7 19.89 11.06 29.76
C ARG A 7 19.31 9.68 29.42
N GLY A 8 18.38 9.64 28.48
CA GLY A 8 17.83 8.41 27.93
C GLY A 8 18.90 7.60 27.18
N ARG A 9 19.02 6.31 27.53
CA ARG A 9 19.81 5.33 26.78
C ARG A 9 19.11 5.05 25.45
N THR A 10 19.68 5.53 24.35
CA THR A 10 19.30 5.09 23.00
C THR A 10 19.71 3.62 22.86
N ARG A 11 18.74 2.70 22.87
CA ARG A 11 18.96 1.30 22.49
C ARG A 11 19.24 1.27 21.00
N SER A 12 20.49 1.03 20.62
CA SER A 12 20.89 0.72 19.25
C SER A 12 20.15 -0.53 18.78
N ILE A 13 19.19 -0.38 17.88
CA ILE A 13 18.55 -1.48 17.18
C ILE A 13 19.62 -2.09 16.26
N ARG A 14 20.22 -3.20 16.69
CA ARG A 14 21.03 -4.04 15.81
C ARG A 14 20.08 -4.78 14.89
N LEU A 15 19.89 -4.25 13.69
CA LEU A 15 19.30 -4.98 12.58
C LEU A 15 20.23 -6.15 12.22
N PRO A 16 19.79 -7.41 12.26
CA PRO A 16 20.59 -8.48 11.70
C PRO A 16 20.67 -8.28 10.19
N ALA A 17 21.90 -8.14 9.68
CA ALA A 17 22.17 -8.16 8.26
C ALA A 17 21.79 -9.53 7.68
N ARG A 18 20.59 -9.64 7.11
CA ARG A 18 20.28 -10.68 6.11
C ARG A 18 20.40 -10.07 4.73
N ALA A 19 21.65 -9.88 4.34
CA ALA A 19 22.04 -9.62 2.97
C ALA A 19 21.67 -10.82 2.08
N GLY A 20 21.36 -10.52 0.82
CA GLY A 20 20.70 -11.38 -0.14
C GLY A 20 21.21 -12.82 -0.21
N ARG A 21 20.25 -13.74 -0.29
CA ARG A 21 20.44 -15.04 -0.91
C ARG A 21 19.34 -15.23 -1.94
N ASN A 22 19.70 -14.99 -3.20
CA ASN A 22 19.03 -15.59 -4.35
C ASN A 22 19.07 -17.11 -4.18
N GLY A 23 17.90 -17.75 -4.10
CA GLY A 23 17.75 -19.21 -4.04
C GLY A 23 16.76 -19.67 -2.97
N THR A 24 15.50 -19.87 -3.39
CA THR A 24 14.53 -20.85 -2.85
C THR A 24 14.73 -21.29 -1.39
N SER A 25 14.76 -20.36 -0.44
CA SER A 25 14.75 -20.74 0.97
C SER A 25 13.31 -21.05 1.35
N ARG A 26 13.02 -22.32 1.63
CA ARG A 26 11.74 -22.73 2.20
C ARG A 26 11.48 -21.95 3.49
N ILE A 27 10.34 -21.26 3.57
CA ILE A 27 9.90 -20.54 4.75
C ILE A 27 8.77 -21.34 5.38
N GLU A 28 8.91 -21.73 6.65
CA GLU A 28 7.88 -22.51 7.35
C GLU A 28 7.38 -21.78 8.59
N GLY A 29 6.08 -21.85 8.86
CA GLY A 29 5.48 -21.24 10.03
C GLY A 29 3.97 -21.51 10.12
N PRO A 30 3.35 -21.21 11.27
CA PRO A 30 1.90 -21.20 11.37
C PRO A 30 1.30 -20.04 10.56
N ALA A 31 0.30 -20.35 9.73
CA ALA A 31 -0.50 -19.39 8.99
C ALA A 31 -1.46 -18.66 9.95
N ARG A 32 -1.43 -17.33 9.96
CA ARG A 32 -2.38 -16.50 10.70
C ARG A 32 -3.24 -15.73 9.73
N LEU A 33 -4.53 -16.07 9.67
CA LEU A 33 -5.45 -15.59 8.65
C LEU A 33 -6.20 -14.35 9.14
N GLY A 34 -6.14 -13.25 8.41
CA GLY A 34 -6.91 -12.06 8.74
C GLY A 34 -7.29 -11.24 7.52
N ARG A 35 -8.57 -11.30 7.14
CA ARG A 35 -9.15 -10.42 6.10
C ARG A 35 -9.05 -8.93 6.46
N ARG A 36 -9.03 -8.62 7.75
CA ARG A 36 -8.74 -7.27 8.26
C ARG A 36 -7.36 -7.25 8.87
N THR A 37 -6.38 -6.74 8.13
CA THR A 37 -4.98 -6.65 8.59
C THR A 37 -4.86 -5.92 9.93
N LYS A 38 -5.68 -4.88 10.15
CA LYS A 38 -5.71 -4.10 11.40
C LYS A 38 -6.08 -4.89 12.67
N ASP A 39 -6.79 -5.99 12.50
CA ASP A 39 -7.20 -6.87 13.59
C ASP A 39 -6.20 -8.04 13.72
N LEU A 40 -5.57 -8.42 12.60
CA LEU A 40 -4.57 -9.48 12.54
C LEU A 40 -3.30 -9.15 13.31
N TRP A 41 -2.69 -7.98 13.10
CA TRP A 41 -1.36 -7.69 13.67
C TRP A 41 -1.33 -7.74 15.20
N LYS A 42 -2.46 -7.47 15.86
CA LYS A 42 -2.61 -7.54 17.33
C LYS A 42 -2.44 -8.94 17.92
N ARG A 43 -2.65 -9.98 17.11
CA ARG A 43 -2.58 -11.39 17.51
C ARG A 43 -1.43 -12.15 16.83
N LEU A 44 -0.66 -11.49 15.96
CA LEU A 44 0.54 -12.07 15.37
C LEU A 44 1.61 -12.24 16.44
N THR A 45 2.36 -13.32 16.29
CA THR A 45 3.54 -13.63 17.08
C THR A 45 4.75 -13.74 16.17
N PRO A 46 5.97 -13.49 16.69
CA PRO A 46 7.18 -13.72 15.93
C PRO A 46 7.18 -15.13 15.36
N ALA A 47 7.69 -15.27 14.13
CA ALA A 47 7.73 -16.52 13.40
C ALA A 47 6.41 -17.01 12.75
N ASP A 48 5.30 -16.27 12.88
CA ASP A 48 4.07 -16.51 12.11
C ASP A 48 4.26 -16.18 10.62
N ILE A 49 3.44 -16.79 9.76
CA ILE A 49 3.23 -16.37 8.38
C ILE A 49 1.87 -15.67 8.31
N ALA A 50 1.86 -14.38 7.97
CA ALA A 50 0.62 -13.62 7.92
C ALA A 50 -0.09 -13.85 6.57
N ILE A 51 -1.35 -14.28 6.62
CA ILE A 51 -2.23 -14.38 5.45
C ILE A 51 -3.22 -13.23 5.53
N ILE A 52 -3.10 -12.25 4.63
CA ILE A 52 -3.87 -11.01 4.64
C ILE A 52 -4.69 -10.88 3.36
N ASP A 53 -5.69 -10.00 3.41
CA ASP A 53 -6.45 -9.56 2.24
C ASP A 53 -6.46 -8.02 2.26
N HIS A 54 -5.41 -7.42 1.72
CA HIS A 54 -5.18 -5.98 1.81
C HIS A 54 -4.78 -5.42 0.45
N LYS A 55 -5.78 -4.90 -0.28
CA LYS A 55 -5.53 -4.18 -1.52
C LYS A 55 -4.77 -2.88 -1.24
N ASN A 56 -3.71 -2.62 -1.99
CA ASN A 56 -2.85 -1.44 -1.85
C ASN A 56 -2.29 -1.31 -0.42
N LEU A 57 -1.48 -2.28 -0.01
CA LEU A 57 -0.85 -2.31 1.31
C LEU A 57 -0.16 -0.98 1.61
N ASP A 58 -0.66 -0.27 2.62
CA ASP A 58 -0.11 1.02 3.00
C ASP A 58 1.15 0.88 3.88
N ARG A 59 1.83 2.01 4.07
CA ARG A 59 3.06 2.06 4.86
C ARG A 59 2.84 1.67 6.32
N ILE A 60 1.73 2.09 6.93
CA ILE A 60 1.45 1.84 8.34
C ILE A 60 1.21 0.35 8.55
N ALA A 61 0.37 -0.28 7.73
CA ALA A 61 0.12 -1.71 7.77
C ALA A 61 1.40 -2.54 7.55
N ALA A 62 2.28 -2.11 6.63
CA ALA A 62 3.58 -2.74 6.44
C ALA A 62 4.48 -2.62 7.69
N GLU A 63 4.57 -1.43 8.30
CA GLU A 63 5.37 -1.20 9.52
C GLU A 63 4.87 -2.04 10.71
N GLU A 64 3.55 -2.19 10.87
CA GLU A 64 2.96 -3.07 11.90
C GLU A 64 3.33 -4.55 11.67
N LEU A 65 3.25 -5.04 10.42
CA LEU A 65 3.64 -6.41 10.08
C LEU A 65 5.14 -6.66 10.32
N VAL A 66 5.99 -5.69 10.00
CA VAL A 66 7.43 -5.74 10.32
C VAL A 66 7.63 -5.78 11.84
N GLY A 67 6.91 -4.94 12.59
CA GLY A 67 6.98 -4.89 14.06
C GLY A 67 6.59 -6.19 14.76
N CYS A 68 5.80 -7.05 14.10
CA CYS A 68 5.42 -8.36 14.59
C CYS A 68 6.48 -9.47 14.35
N ASP A 69 7.58 -9.19 13.63
CA ASP A 69 8.63 -10.17 13.27
C ASP A 69 8.06 -11.43 12.57
N VAL A 70 7.11 -11.24 11.64
CA VAL A 70 6.58 -12.33 10.82
C VAL A 70 7.65 -12.86 9.85
N ARG A 71 7.56 -14.16 9.50
CA ARG A 71 8.52 -14.75 8.57
C ARG A 71 8.27 -14.41 7.12
N ALA A 72 7.01 -14.18 6.77
CA ALA A 72 6.53 -13.86 5.44
C ALA A 72 5.10 -13.34 5.51
N VAL A 73 4.68 -12.67 4.46
CA VAL A 73 3.31 -12.21 4.23
C VAL A 73 2.82 -12.77 2.91
N VAL A 74 1.63 -13.37 2.93
CA VAL A 74 0.89 -13.77 1.73
C VAL A 74 -0.36 -12.90 1.65
N ASN A 75 -0.52 -12.16 0.56
CA ASN A 75 -1.64 -11.27 0.35
C ASN A 75 -2.60 -11.83 -0.70
N ALA A 76 -3.86 -12.03 -0.32
CA ALA A 76 -4.95 -12.48 -1.18
C ALA A 76 -5.48 -11.38 -2.12
N SER A 77 -4.94 -10.16 -2.00
CA SER A 77 -5.22 -9.01 -2.84
C SER A 77 -3.92 -8.44 -3.42
N PRO A 78 -3.98 -7.65 -4.52
CA PRO A 78 -2.81 -6.95 -5.04
C PRO A 78 -2.25 -5.98 -3.99
N SER A 79 -0.98 -6.15 -3.62
CA SER A 79 -0.30 -5.27 -2.68
C SER A 79 -0.05 -3.87 -3.26
N SER A 80 0.00 -3.75 -4.60
CA SER A 80 -0.07 -2.50 -5.36
C SER A 80 -0.91 -2.73 -6.62
N ASP A 81 -1.83 -1.82 -6.93
CA ASP A 81 -2.62 -1.84 -8.17
C ASP A 81 -2.16 -0.80 -9.21
N GLY A 82 -1.09 -0.05 -8.93
CA GLY A 82 -0.55 0.93 -9.86
C GLY A 82 -1.28 2.28 -9.90
N SER A 83 -2.37 2.46 -9.14
CA SER A 83 -3.20 3.67 -9.23
C SER A 83 -2.56 4.89 -8.57
N TYR A 84 -1.71 4.69 -7.56
CA TYR A 84 -0.97 5.75 -6.86
C TYR A 84 0.33 5.22 -6.25
N PRO A 85 1.30 6.11 -5.95
CA PRO A 85 2.52 5.75 -5.23
C PRO A 85 2.22 5.08 -3.89
N ASN A 86 2.56 3.80 -3.76
CA ASN A 86 2.36 3.06 -2.52
C ASN A 86 3.68 2.46 -1.98
N ALA A 87 4.16 3.02 -0.86
CA ALA A 87 5.44 2.61 -0.29
C ALA A 87 5.36 1.34 0.58
N GLY A 88 4.16 0.85 0.92
CA GLY A 88 3.96 -0.26 1.86
C GLY A 88 4.65 -1.57 1.43
N PRO A 89 4.43 -2.08 0.21
CA PRO A 89 5.06 -3.32 -0.23
C PRO A 89 6.59 -3.23 -0.18
N LEU A 90 7.15 -2.12 -0.70
CA LEU A 90 8.58 -1.85 -0.70
C LEU A 90 9.16 -1.76 0.72
N THR A 91 8.42 -1.15 1.65
CA THR A 91 8.82 -1.04 3.07
C THR A 91 8.95 -2.42 3.70
N LEU A 92 7.96 -3.29 3.47
CA LEU A 92 7.94 -4.65 3.99
C LEU A 92 9.11 -5.50 3.46
N VAL A 93 9.32 -5.52 2.14
CA VAL A 93 10.39 -6.34 1.55
C VAL A 93 11.79 -5.82 1.90
N ARG A 94 11.98 -4.50 2.02
CA ARG A 94 13.25 -3.91 2.46
C ARG A 94 13.58 -4.21 3.91
N ALA A 95 12.57 -4.42 4.76
CA ALA A 95 12.76 -4.91 6.12
C ALA A 95 13.14 -6.40 6.17
N GLY A 96 13.18 -7.09 5.03
CA GLY A 96 13.55 -8.49 4.92
C GLY A 96 12.39 -9.46 5.14
N VAL A 97 11.14 -8.98 5.12
CA VAL A 97 9.93 -9.80 5.18
C VAL A 97 9.47 -10.11 3.75
N PRO A 98 9.54 -11.37 3.28
CA PRO A 98 9.05 -11.76 1.96
C PRO A 98 7.56 -11.51 1.82
N LEU A 99 7.16 -10.94 0.69
CA LEU A 99 5.77 -10.63 0.34
C LEU A 99 5.38 -11.37 -0.93
N ILE A 100 4.31 -12.16 -0.85
CA ILE A 100 3.78 -12.93 -1.97
C ILE A 100 2.35 -12.45 -2.24
N ASP A 101 2.09 -11.97 -3.46
CA ASP A 101 0.74 -11.65 -3.91
C ASP A 101 0.12 -12.88 -4.57
N VAL A 102 -0.97 -13.38 -3.99
CA VAL A 102 -1.77 -14.51 -4.46
C VAL A 102 -3.23 -14.05 -4.62
N PRO A 103 -3.53 -13.21 -5.62
CA PRO A 103 -4.84 -12.59 -5.74
C PRO A 103 -5.95 -13.65 -5.90
N GLY A 104 -7.00 -13.51 -5.10
CA GLY A 104 -8.15 -14.43 -5.04
C GLY A 104 -8.42 -14.95 -3.64
N ASP A 105 -9.63 -15.44 -3.40
CA ASP A 105 -10.09 -15.83 -2.07
C ASP A 105 -9.73 -17.26 -1.64
N ALA A 106 -9.19 -18.08 -2.56
CA ALA A 106 -9.01 -19.52 -2.36
C ALA A 106 -8.15 -19.86 -1.12
N ILE A 107 -7.16 -19.03 -0.78
CA ILE A 107 -6.26 -19.29 0.35
C ILE A 107 -6.98 -19.22 1.71
N PHE A 108 -8.00 -18.36 1.83
CA PHE A 108 -8.80 -18.24 3.06
C PHE A 108 -9.83 -19.36 3.22
N GLU A 109 -10.19 -20.03 2.13
CA GLU A 109 -11.10 -21.18 2.14
C GLU A 109 -10.34 -22.49 2.38
N THR A 110 -9.07 -22.55 1.98
CA THR A 110 -8.25 -23.77 2.03
C THR A 110 -7.48 -23.92 3.34
N LEU A 111 -6.98 -22.82 3.93
CA LEU A 111 -6.16 -22.86 5.13
C LEU A 111 -6.96 -22.59 6.41
N SER A 112 -6.55 -23.23 7.50
CA SER A 112 -7.03 -22.93 8.86
C SER A 112 -6.08 -22.03 9.65
N ASP A 113 -6.60 -21.20 10.56
CA ASP A 113 -5.76 -20.38 11.44
C ASP A 113 -4.89 -21.23 12.36
N GLY A 114 -3.58 -20.96 12.38
CA GLY A 114 -2.57 -21.74 13.11
C GLY A 114 -2.08 -22.98 12.38
N GLU A 115 -2.60 -23.28 11.19
CA GLU A 115 -2.11 -24.38 10.35
C GLU A 115 -0.65 -24.12 9.95
N ARG A 116 0.20 -25.16 9.92
CA ARG A 116 1.60 -24.98 9.52
C ARG A 116 1.66 -25.07 8.01
N ILE A 117 2.27 -24.09 7.39
CA ILE A 117 2.47 -24.05 5.95
C ILE A 117 3.95 -23.85 5.65
N SER A 118 4.32 -24.09 4.40
CA SER A 118 5.63 -23.73 3.86
C SER A 118 5.50 -22.92 2.58
N ILE A 119 6.44 -22.00 2.34
CA ILE A 119 6.49 -21.17 1.14
C ILE A 119 7.78 -21.45 0.39
N GLU A 120 7.65 -21.77 -0.90
CA GLU A 120 8.78 -21.99 -1.81
C GLU A 120 8.51 -21.32 -3.16
N GLY A 121 9.34 -20.32 -3.52
CA GLY A 121 9.28 -19.69 -4.84
C GLY A 121 7.92 -19.08 -5.21
N GLY A 122 7.14 -18.62 -4.22
CA GLY A 122 5.79 -18.07 -4.43
C GLY A 122 4.65 -19.09 -4.27
N LYS A 123 4.97 -20.37 -4.08
CA LYS A 123 3.99 -21.43 -3.79
C LYS A 123 3.78 -21.55 -2.30
N VAL A 124 2.53 -21.59 -1.87
CA VAL A 124 2.09 -21.90 -0.51
C VAL A 124 1.71 -23.37 -0.47
N ILE A 125 2.34 -24.12 0.43
CA ILE A 125 2.25 -25.57 0.53
C ILE A 125 1.73 -25.92 1.94
N ASP A 126 0.71 -26.76 2.02
CA ASP A 126 0.13 -27.24 3.27
C ASP A 126 1.03 -28.27 3.98
N ARG A 127 0.54 -28.85 5.08
CA ARG A 127 1.27 -29.89 5.83
C ARG A 127 1.38 -31.22 5.10
N GLU A 128 0.48 -31.49 4.16
CA GLU A 128 0.41 -32.72 3.38
C GLU A 128 1.30 -32.66 2.13
N GLY A 129 1.80 -31.47 1.79
CA GLY A 129 2.66 -31.22 0.64
C GLY A 129 1.91 -30.75 -0.60
N ASN A 130 0.61 -30.45 -0.49
CA ASN A 130 -0.17 -29.93 -1.62
C ASN A 130 0.07 -28.43 -1.77
N VAL A 131 0.16 -27.96 -3.02
CA VAL A 131 0.17 -26.52 -3.31
C VAL A 131 -1.26 -26.01 -3.19
N VAL A 132 -1.51 -25.21 -2.15
CA VAL A 132 -2.83 -24.61 -1.88
C VAL A 132 -3.00 -23.25 -2.53
N ALA A 133 -1.89 -22.59 -2.88
CA ALA A 133 -1.89 -21.29 -3.53
C ALA A 133 -0.56 -21.05 -4.25
N GLU A 134 -0.57 -20.32 -5.35
CA GLU A 134 0.65 -19.91 -6.06
C GLU A 134 0.49 -18.45 -6.51
N GLY A 135 1.54 -17.66 -6.28
CA GLY A 135 1.53 -16.25 -6.63
C GLY A 135 2.91 -15.66 -6.85
N ARG A 136 2.96 -14.34 -6.93
CA ARG A 136 4.17 -13.59 -7.28
C ARG A 136 4.92 -13.16 -6.02
N LEU A 137 6.16 -13.62 -5.87
CA LEU A 137 7.08 -13.13 -4.86
C LEU A 137 7.62 -11.76 -5.27
N LEU A 138 7.23 -10.71 -4.56
CA LEU A 138 7.59 -9.34 -4.89
C LEU A 138 9.05 -9.03 -4.53
N GLN A 139 9.78 -8.43 -5.47
CA GLN A 139 11.20 -8.10 -5.32
C GLN A 139 11.43 -6.62 -5.02
N VAL A 140 12.51 -6.33 -4.29
CA VAL A 140 12.88 -4.95 -3.90
C VAL A 140 13.10 -4.05 -5.12
N ASP A 141 13.83 -4.53 -6.12
CA ASP A 141 14.20 -3.72 -7.29
C ASP A 141 12.98 -3.42 -8.17
N GLU A 142 12.09 -4.41 -8.35
CA GLU A 142 10.82 -4.27 -9.07
C GLU A 142 9.91 -3.25 -8.38
N LEU A 143 9.69 -3.40 -7.07
CA LEU A 143 8.85 -2.50 -6.28
C LEU A 143 9.41 -1.07 -6.21
N ALA A 144 10.74 -0.92 -6.18
CA ALA A 144 11.37 0.38 -6.21
C ALA A 144 11.14 1.10 -7.55
N ALA A 145 11.30 0.37 -8.67
CA ALA A 145 11.04 0.91 -10.00
C ALA A 145 9.55 1.28 -10.20
N GLU A 146 8.63 0.42 -9.74
CA GLU A 146 7.19 0.68 -9.77
C GLU A 146 6.83 1.96 -9.01
N LEU A 147 7.35 2.12 -7.78
CA LEU A 147 7.07 3.30 -6.95
C LEU A 147 7.58 4.59 -7.59
N ASP A 148 8.79 4.57 -8.17
CA ASP A 148 9.37 5.74 -8.84
C ASP A 148 8.61 6.09 -10.13
N GLU A 149 8.11 5.10 -10.88
CA GLU A 149 7.26 5.37 -12.04
C GLU A 149 5.91 5.98 -11.64
N GLN A 150 5.27 5.44 -10.60
CA GLN A 150 4.01 5.99 -10.07
C GLN A 150 4.19 7.46 -9.65
N ARG A 151 5.30 7.81 -9.01
CA ARG A 151 5.61 9.21 -8.62
C ARG A 151 5.75 10.11 -9.85
N ARG A 152 6.53 9.70 -10.84
CA ARG A 152 6.70 10.45 -12.10
C ARG A 152 5.38 10.63 -12.85
N ARG A 153 4.46 9.67 -12.77
CA ARG A 153 3.11 9.80 -13.34
C ARG A 153 2.31 10.91 -12.65
N ILE A 154 2.36 11.00 -11.32
CA ILE A 154 1.70 12.09 -10.58
C ILE A 154 2.31 13.44 -10.92
N ASP A 155 3.64 13.54 -10.97
CA ASP A 155 4.33 14.79 -11.30
C ASP A 155 3.90 15.30 -12.69
N ARG A 156 3.84 14.41 -13.69
CA ARG A 156 3.32 14.73 -15.03
C ARG A 156 1.85 15.17 -14.99
N ALA A 157 1.01 14.50 -14.23
CA ALA A 157 -0.40 14.85 -14.11
C ALA A 157 -0.59 16.24 -13.46
N LEU A 158 0.20 16.57 -12.44
CA LEU A 158 0.17 17.90 -11.80
C LEU A 158 0.68 19.00 -12.74
N HIS A 159 1.70 18.71 -13.53
CA HIS A 159 2.20 19.65 -14.54
C HIS A 159 1.13 19.92 -15.60
N ALA A 160 0.54 18.88 -16.17
CA ALA A 160 -0.53 19.00 -17.17
C ALA A 160 -1.75 19.74 -16.62
N PHE A 161 -2.15 19.46 -15.38
CA PHE A 161 -3.23 20.20 -14.71
C PHE A 161 -2.92 21.69 -14.56
N THR A 162 -1.67 22.03 -14.21
CA THR A 162 -1.22 23.42 -14.07
C THR A 162 -1.19 24.13 -15.43
N GLU A 163 -0.62 23.52 -16.47
CA GLU A 163 -0.59 24.09 -17.81
C GLU A 163 -1.99 24.33 -18.36
N ASN A 164 -2.89 23.36 -18.20
CA ASN A 164 -4.28 23.50 -18.65
C ASN A 164 -5.00 24.61 -17.88
N THR A 165 -4.89 24.62 -16.54
CA THR A 165 -5.56 25.64 -15.71
C THR A 165 -5.04 27.05 -16.03
N MET A 166 -3.73 27.22 -16.19
CA MET A 166 -3.15 28.53 -16.53
C MET A 166 -3.51 28.96 -17.96
N SER A 167 -3.61 28.01 -18.90
CA SER A 167 -4.07 28.31 -20.26
C SER A 167 -5.53 28.74 -20.26
N HIS A 168 -6.41 28.02 -19.55
CA HIS A 168 -7.82 28.41 -19.39
C HIS A 168 -7.97 29.79 -18.72
N ILE A 169 -7.21 30.08 -17.65
CA ILE A 169 -7.25 31.40 -16.99
C ILE A 169 -6.78 32.52 -17.93
N ARG A 170 -5.83 32.26 -18.82
CA ARG A 170 -5.36 33.25 -19.81
C ARG A 170 -6.36 33.45 -20.94
N GLU A 171 -6.92 32.36 -21.48
CA GLU A 171 -7.92 32.41 -22.54
C GLU A 171 -9.24 33.05 -22.06
N GLU A 172 -9.61 32.83 -20.79
CA GLU A 172 -10.76 33.45 -20.14
C GLU A 172 -10.40 34.71 -19.32
N GLY A 173 -9.20 35.28 -19.51
CA GLY A 173 -8.73 36.43 -18.73
C GLY A 173 -9.63 37.67 -18.82
N GLU A 174 -10.36 37.83 -19.93
CA GLU A 174 -11.36 38.89 -20.09
C GLU A 174 -12.56 38.73 -19.13
N LEU A 175 -13.01 37.49 -18.86
CA LEU A 175 -14.09 37.18 -17.90
C LEU A 175 -13.69 37.57 -16.47
N LEU A 176 -12.40 37.43 -16.12
CA LEU A 176 -11.87 37.79 -14.81
C LEU A 176 -11.59 39.30 -14.66
N SER A 177 -11.40 40.03 -15.78
CA SER A 177 -11.03 41.46 -15.81
C SER A 177 -12.18 42.45 -15.58
N GLY A 178 -13.43 41.96 -15.51
CA GLY A 178 -14.52 42.70 -14.87
C GLY A 178 -15.53 43.40 -15.78
N THR A 179 -15.93 42.82 -16.91
CA THR A 179 -17.17 43.23 -17.57
C THR A 179 -17.88 42.04 -18.22
N ILE A 180 -18.43 41.16 -17.38
CA ILE A 180 -19.39 40.15 -17.83
C ILE A 180 -20.78 40.73 -17.62
N ASP A 181 -21.50 40.99 -18.71
CA ASP A 181 -22.95 41.21 -18.63
C ASP A 181 -23.62 39.85 -18.36
N PHE A 182 -24.01 39.64 -17.12
CA PHE A 182 -24.79 38.46 -16.75
C PHE A 182 -26.20 38.58 -17.31
N PRO A 183 -26.74 37.53 -17.95
CA PRO A 183 -28.12 37.56 -18.42
C PRO A 183 -29.08 37.64 -17.24
N ASP A 184 -30.23 38.28 -17.43
CA ASP A 184 -31.28 38.32 -16.42
C ASP A 184 -31.72 36.91 -16.06
N THR A 185 -31.45 36.52 -14.83
CA THR A 185 -31.83 35.21 -14.33
C THR A 185 -33.27 35.27 -13.84
N ARG A 186 -34.12 34.39 -14.36
CA ARG A 186 -35.51 34.23 -13.88
C ARG A 186 -35.59 33.70 -12.44
N THR A 187 -34.47 33.26 -11.87
CA THR A 187 -34.37 32.61 -10.57
C THR A 187 -33.44 33.39 -9.65
N VAL A 188 -33.90 33.69 -8.43
CA VAL A 188 -33.05 34.26 -7.38
C VAL A 188 -32.29 33.13 -6.67
N PHE A 189 -30.94 33.16 -6.78
CA PHE A 189 -30.04 32.14 -6.21
C PHE A 189 -29.55 32.44 -4.79
N ARG A 190 -29.70 33.69 -4.32
CA ARG A 190 -29.24 34.12 -2.99
C ARG A 190 -29.82 33.21 -1.90
N ASP A 191 -28.95 32.75 -1.01
CA ASP A 191 -29.24 31.89 0.15
C ASP A 191 -29.89 30.53 -0.19
N LYS A 192 -29.64 30.00 -1.39
CA LYS A 192 -30.10 28.67 -1.82
C LYS A 192 -28.95 27.74 -2.18
N HIS A 193 -29.13 26.45 -1.90
CA HIS A 193 -28.23 25.42 -2.40
C HIS A 193 -28.34 25.33 -3.92
N CYS A 194 -27.21 25.37 -4.60
CA CYS A 194 -27.10 25.35 -6.06
C CYS A 194 -26.12 24.26 -6.48
N LEU A 195 -26.43 23.54 -7.56
CA LEU A 195 -25.53 22.57 -8.20
C LEU A 195 -25.08 23.14 -9.55
N ILE A 196 -23.77 23.26 -9.74
CA ILE A 196 -23.18 23.67 -11.01
C ILE A 196 -22.76 22.40 -11.74
N VAL A 197 -23.27 22.20 -12.95
CA VAL A 197 -22.91 21.07 -13.82
C VAL A 197 -22.17 21.62 -15.01
N VAL A 198 -20.90 21.24 -15.14
CA VAL A 198 -20.06 21.55 -16.30
C VAL A 198 -19.82 20.25 -17.04
N ARG A 199 -19.91 20.26 -18.38
CA ARG A 199 -19.50 19.11 -19.19
C ARG A 199 -17.98 19.13 -19.29
N GLY A 200 -17.32 18.03 -18.93
CA GLY A 200 -15.91 17.85 -19.27
C GLY A 200 -15.76 17.74 -20.78
N THR A 201 -14.74 18.37 -21.35
CA THR A 201 -14.30 18.10 -22.72
C THR A 201 -13.60 16.73 -22.72
N ASP A 202 -14.07 15.82 -23.59
CA ASP A 202 -13.44 14.52 -23.83
C ASP A 202 -11.99 14.66 -24.34
#